data_AF-A0A8G1UMJ2-F1
#
_entry.id   AF-A0A8G1UMJ2-F1
#
_cell.length_a   1.000
_cell.length_b   1.000
_cell.length_c   1.000
_cell.angle_alpha   90.00
_cell.angle_beta   90.00
_cell.angle_gamma   90.00
#
_symmetry.space_group_name_H-M   'P 1'
#
loop_
_entity.id
_entity.type
_entity.pdbx_description
1 polymer ?
#
loop_
_entity_poly.entity_id
_entity_poly.type
_entity_poly.pdbx_seq_one_letter_code
_entity_poly.pdbx_strand_id
1 'polypeptide(L)'
;MSHYQMLVVLPPTPPDRYYQETATRLAPYRIELEVPQYRDYAAERPQDEGWVRGMRENGTLPDRDGLSWAEVAETVNRRLDQPPGDPNHVYVDEAGRGYFLSTYNPRAEWDYYSLHQQDGPYLLHLPEAAGDPRLLVHDDYEPDPERDRLHGLPHRCDGGPRGLLDFEALREAHARIIGRRHDEWVASGGPQPYWPFPFTPDRAENLALARASALPGYALLRMDGSWTDIRRRGDSAAYWQETNDHLDALDPDAVVLAVSCHS
;
A
#
# COMPACT_ATOMS: atom_id res chain seq x y z
N MET A 1 -1.80 -12.81 -3.83
CA MET A 1 -1.17 -12.54 -2.52
C MET A 1 0.17 -11.89 -2.81
N SER A 2 0.33 -10.65 -2.38
CA SER A 2 1.47 -9.80 -2.76
C SER A 2 2.03 -9.07 -1.56
N HIS A 3 3.35 -9.09 -1.42
CA HIS A 3 4.03 -8.22 -0.48
C HIS A 3 4.01 -6.78 -1.00
N TYR A 4 3.89 -5.81 -0.10
CA TYR A 4 4.01 -4.40 -0.42
C TYR A 4 4.77 -3.63 0.66
N GLN A 5 5.49 -2.61 0.22
CA GLN A 5 6.29 -1.74 1.08
C GLN A 5 5.39 -0.67 1.69
N MET A 6 5.46 -0.48 3.00
CA MET A 6 4.80 0.63 3.68
C MET A 6 5.74 1.36 4.62
N LEU A 7 5.45 2.63 4.88
CA LEU A 7 6.08 3.38 5.95
C LEU A 7 5.12 3.52 7.14
N VAL A 8 5.61 3.30 8.34
CA VAL A 8 4.89 3.55 9.60
C VAL A 8 5.57 4.70 10.32
N VAL A 9 4.79 5.74 10.65
CA VAL A 9 5.26 6.87 11.44
C VAL A 9 4.79 6.70 12.88
N LEU A 10 5.74 6.65 13.80
CA LEU A 10 5.52 6.60 15.23
C LEU A 10 5.89 7.95 15.88
N PRO A 11 5.29 8.30 17.02
CA PRO A 11 5.85 9.35 17.87
C PRO A 11 7.28 8.99 18.32
N PRO A 12 8.02 9.89 18.99
CA PRO A 12 9.29 9.54 19.62
C PRO A 12 9.16 8.27 20.47
N THR A 13 9.80 7.20 20.00
CA THR A 13 9.64 5.84 20.51
C THR A 13 11.02 5.24 20.73
N PRO A 14 11.28 4.57 21.86
CA PRO A 14 12.55 3.90 22.06
C PRO A 14 12.63 2.61 21.20
N PRO A 15 13.83 2.18 20.75
CA PRO A 15 13.97 1.13 19.73
C PRO A 15 13.42 -0.23 20.15
N ASP A 16 13.52 -0.57 21.44
CA ASP A 16 12.96 -1.79 22.03
C ASP A 16 11.43 -1.87 21.94
N ARG A 17 10.76 -0.75 21.61
CA ARG A 17 9.30 -0.67 21.45
C ARG A 17 8.83 -0.54 20.00
N TYR A 18 9.72 -0.43 19.01
CA TYR A 18 9.34 -0.28 17.59
C TYR A 18 8.37 -1.37 17.12
N TYR A 19 8.63 -2.63 17.49
CA TYR A 19 7.76 -3.74 17.14
C TYR A 19 6.37 -3.62 17.80
N GLN A 20 6.34 -3.41 19.12
CA GLN A 20 5.08 -3.31 19.86
C GLN A 20 4.21 -2.12 19.41
N GLU A 21 4.82 -0.96 19.19
CA GLU A 21 4.09 0.25 18.76
C GLU A 21 3.59 0.11 17.32
N THR A 22 4.41 -0.46 16.42
CA THR A 22 3.97 -0.80 15.06
C THR A 22 2.80 -1.78 15.08
N ALA A 23 2.90 -2.85 15.88
CA ALA A 23 1.82 -3.83 16.04
C ALA A 23 0.52 -3.19 16.50
N THR A 24 0.60 -2.31 17.50
CA THR A 24 -0.56 -1.62 18.09
C THR A 24 -1.24 -0.73 17.04
N ARG A 25 -0.47 -0.02 16.23
CA ARG A 25 -1.00 0.91 15.21
C ARG A 25 -1.51 0.21 13.96
N LEU A 26 -0.92 -0.92 13.59
CA LEU A 26 -1.37 -1.73 12.46
C LEU A 26 -2.58 -2.60 12.81
N ALA A 27 -2.78 -2.95 14.08
CA ALA A 27 -3.86 -3.85 14.53
C ALA A 27 -5.25 -3.53 13.95
N PRO A 28 -5.70 -2.25 13.85
CA PRO A 28 -7.01 -1.92 13.26
C PRO A 28 -7.15 -2.27 11.78
N TYR A 29 -6.06 -2.57 11.08
CA TYR A 29 -6.01 -2.85 9.63
C TYR A 29 -5.79 -4.34 9.33
N ARG A 30 -5.77 -5.22 10.33
CA ARG A 30 -5.61 -6.66 10.12
C ARG A 30 -6.83 -7.25 9.41
N ILE A 31 -6.60 -8.09 8.39
CA ILE A 31 -7.63 -8.81 7.62
C ILE A 31 -8.46 -9.71 8.53
N GLU A 32 -7.81 -10.43 9.44
CA GLU A 32 -8.45 -11.40 10.34
C GLU A 32 -9.14 -10.75 11.55
N LEU A 33 -9.15 -9.41 11.64
CA LEU A 33 -9.85 -8.72 12.71
C LEU A 33 -11.35 -8.83 12.48
N GLU A 34 -12.03 -9.68 13.23
CA GLU A 34 -13.50 -9.70 13.23
C GLU A 34 -14.05 -8.42 13.87
N VAL A 35 -15.01 -7.80 13.19
CA VAL A 35 -15.73 -6.63 13.69
C VAL A 35 -17.20 -6.98 13.92
N PRO A 36 -17.92 -6.21 14.76
CA PRO A 36 -19.37 -6.36 14.86
C PRO A 36 -20.03 -6.30 13.49
N GLN A 37 -21.05 -7.12 13.29
CA GLN A 37 -21.76 -7.19 12.01
C GLN A 37 -22.24 -5.80 11.59
N TYR A 38 -21.97 -5.44 10.33
CA TYR A 38 -22.39 -4.18 9.73
C TYR A 38 -22.99 -4.40 8.35
N ARG A 39 -23.66 -3.35 7.84
CA ARG A 39 -24.17 -3.32 6.47
C ARG A 39 -23.06 -2.86 5.53
N ASP A 40 -22.55 -3.79 4.74
CA ASP A 40 -21.60 -3.50 3.68
C ASP A 40 -22.36 -3.12 2.41
N TYR A 41 -22.49 -1.83 2.17
CA TYR A 41 -23.29 -1.31 1.06
C TYR A 41 -22.56 -1.55 -0.27
N ALA A 42 -23.27 -2.18 -1.19
CA ALA A 42 -22.82 -2.31 -2.56
C ALA A 42 -22.93 -0.97 -3.31
N ALA A 43 -22.43 -0.93 -4.55
CA ALA A 43 -22.52 0.24 -5.41
C ALA A 43 -23.95 0.76 -5.51
N GLU A 44 -24.09 2.09 -5.64
CA GLU A 44 -25.38 2.76 -5.72
C GLU A 44 -26.26 2.15 -6.83
N ARG A 45 -25.65 1.80 -7.96
CA ARG A 45 -26.31 1.12 -9.07
C ARG A 45 -25.77 -0.30 -9.20
N PRO A 46 -26.64 -1.33 -9.31
CA PRO A 46 -26.19 -2.71 -9.43
C PRO A 46 -25.23 -2.96 -10.60
N GLN A 47 -25.41 -2.28 -11.74
CA GLN A 47 -24.56 -2.46 -12.92
C GLN A 47 -23.10 -2.01 -12.73
N ASP A 48 -22.82 -1.21 -11.70
CA ASP A 48 -21.45 -0.80 -11.38
C ASP A 48 -20.69 -1.91 -10.63
N GLU A 49 -21.40 -2.91 -10.11
CA GLU A 49 -20.80 -4.10 -9.52
C GLU A 49 -20.35 -5.11 -10.57
N GLY A 50 -19.08 -5.53 -10.48
CA GLY A 50 -18.49 -6.47 -11.43
C GLY A 50 -19.19 -7.84 -11.44
N TRP A 51 -19.60 -8.34 -10.28
CA TRP A 51 -20.27 -9.64 -10.17
C TRP A 51 -21.70 -9.61 -10.73
N VAL A 52 -22.42 -8.49 -10.58
CA VAL A 52 -23.74 -8.28 -11.22
C VAL A 52 -23.57 -8.27 -12.74
N ARG A 53 -22.54 -7.57 -13.24
CA ARG A 53 -22.22 -7.55 -14.67
C ARG A 53 -21.95 -8.95 -15.21
N GLY A 54 -21.12 -9.74 -14.52
CA GLY A 54 -20.86 -11.14 -14.91
C GLY A 54 -22.13 -12.00 -14.92
N MET A 55 -23.03 -11.80 -13.94
CA MET A 55 -24.33 -12.50 -13.90
C MET A 55 -25.29 -12.06 -15.02
N ARG A 56 -25.18 -10.83 -15.53
CA ARG A 56 -25.93 -10.40 -16.73
C ARG A 56 -25.37 -11.06 -17.98
N GLU A 57 -24.05 -11.03 -18.14
CA GLU A 57 -23.35 -11.60 -19.29
C GLU A 57 -23.59 -13.11 -19.43
N ASN A 58 -23.73 -13.83 -18.31
CA ASN A 58 -24.03 -15.26 -18.31
C ASN A 58 -25.53 -15.60 -18.31
N GLY A 59 -26.42 -14.59 -18.37
CA GLY A 59 -27.86 -14.74 -18.46
C GLY A 59 -28.59 -15.09 -17.15
N THR A 60 -27.90 -15.07 -16.00
CA THR A 60 -28.51 -15.27 -14.68
C THR A 60 -29.41 -14.09 -14.30
N LEU A 61 -28.95 -12.86 -14.56
CA LEU A 61 -29.68 -11.61 -14.36
C LEU A 61 -30.17 -11.04 -15.70
N PRO A 62 -31.29 -10.28 -15.73
CA PRO A 62 -31.75 -9.59 -16.93
C PRO A 62 -30.69 -8.66 -17.50
N ASP A 63 -30.40 -8.80 -18.79
CA ASP A 63 -29.48 -7.91 -19.49
C ASP A 63 -30.21 -6.63 -19.95
N ARG A 64 -30.38 -5.69 -19.02
CA ARG A 64 -30.97 -4.37 -19.28
C ARG A 64 -30.44 -3.31 -18.32
N ASP A 65 -30.54 -2.06 -18.75
CA ASP A 65 -30.31 -0.93 -17.88
C ASP A 65 -31.45 -0.75 -16.86
N GLY A 66 -31.15 -0.07 -15.75
CA GLY A 66 -32.11 0.19 -14.68
C GLY A 66 -32.50 -1.07 -13.88
N LEU A 67 -31.61 -2.07 -13.82
CA LEU A 67 -31.77 -3.21 -12.92
C LEU A 67 -31.75 -2.70 -11.47
N SER A 68 -32.73 -3.08 -10.66
CA SER A 68 -32.82 -2.68 -9.26
C SER A 68 -32.16 -3.69 -8.32
N TRP A 69 -31.72 -3.23 -7.15
CA TRP A 69 -31.20 -4.12 -6.10
C TRP A 69 -32.24 -5.15 -5.62
N ALA A 70 -33.53 -4.80 -5.67
CA ALA A 70 -34.62 -5.75 -5.35
C ALA A 70 -34.69 -6.93 -6.34
N GLU A 71 -34.49 -6.67 -7.64
CA GLU A 71 -34.48 -7.72 -8.66
C GLU A 71 -33.21 -8.59 -8.58
N VAL A 72 -32.08 -7.96 -8.25
CA VAL A 72 -30.83 -8.69 -7.98
C VAL A 72 -31.01 -9.59 -6.77
N ALA A 73 -31.52 -9.07 -5.64
CA ALA A 73 -31.75 -9.84 -4.43
C ALA A 73 -32.71 -11.01 -4.64
N GLU A 74 -33.83 -10.79 -5.34
CA GLU A 74 -34.78 -11.85 -5.69
C GLU A 74 -34.13 -12.96 -6.53
N THR A 75 -33.25 -12.60 -7.47
CA THR A 75 -32.55 -13.59 -8.30
C THR A 75 -31.50 -14.33 -7.49
N VAL A 76 -30.60 -13.59 -6.81
CA VAL A 76 -29.47 -14.17 -6.07
C VAL A 76 -29.97 -15.01 -4.89
N ASN A 77 -30.83 -14.45 -4.04
CA ASN A 77 -31.22 -15.10 -2.80
C ASN A 77 -32.09 -16.33 -3.05
N ARG A 78 -33.03 -16.24 -4.00
CA ARG A 78 -33.96 -17.34 -4.27
C ARG A 78 -33.45 -18.31 -5.32
N ARG A 79 -32.92 -17.84 -6.45
CA ARG A 79 -32.52 -18.76 -7.55
C ARG A 79 -31.17 -19.42 -7.30
N LEU A 80 -30.28 -18.76 -6.58
CA LEU A 80 -28.97 -19.29 -6.22
C LEU A 80 -28.92 -19.81 -4.78
N ASP A 81 -30.08 -19.94 -4.12
CA ASP A 81 -30.25 -20.50 -2.78
C ASP A 81 -29.30 -19.88 -1.74
N GLN A 82 -29.30 -18.54 -1.64
CA GLN A 82 -28.53 -17.80 -0.64
C GLN A 82 -29.49 -17.42 0.50
N PRO A 83 -29.63 -18.22 1.57
CA PRO A 83 -30.54 -17.92 2.67
C PRO A 83 -30.05 -16.73 3.52
N PRO A 84 -30.92 -16.10 4.32
CA PRO A 84 -30.49 -15.05 5.26
C PRO A 84 -29.36 -15.54 6.18
N GLY A 85 -28.30 -14.75 6.29
CA GLY A 85 -27.09 -15.10 7.03
C GLY A 85 -25.99 -15.73 6.17
N ASP A 86 -26.27 -16.11 4.91
CA ASP A 86 -25.20 -16.43 3.96
C ASP A 86 -24.39 -15.17 3.63
N PRO A 87 -23.04 -15.25 3.56
CA PRO A 87 -22.19 -14.12 3.16
C PRO A 87 -22.56 -13.49 1.81
N ASN A 88 -23.21 -14.24 0.91
CA ASN A 88 -23.64 -13.76 -0.41
C ASN A 88 -25.13 -13.39 -0.47
N HIS A 89 -25.86 -13.41 0.66
CA HIS A 89 -27.24 -12.96 0.70
C HIS A 89 -27.30 -11.44 0.51
N VAL A 90 -28.04 -11.00 -0.51
CA VAL A 90 -28.22 -9.58 -0.85
C VAL A 90 -29.43 -9.05 -0.10
N TYR A 91 -29.22 -8.13 0.83
CA TYR A 91 -30.29 -7.38 1.48
C TYR A 91 -30.56 -6.07 0.73
N VAL A 92 -31.78 -5.55 0.86
CA VAL A 92 -32.16 -4.24 0.31
C VAL A 92 -32.76 -3.40 1.42
N ASP A 93 -32.27 -2.17 1.59
CA ASP A 93 -32.80 -1.25 2.60
C ASP A 93 -34.02 -0.46 2.09
N GLU A 94 -34.62 0.35 2.97
CA GLU A 94 -35.80 1.16 2.66
C GLU A 94 -35.57 2.18 1.54
N ALA A 95 -34.32 2.57 1.30
CA ALA A 95 -33.95 3.47 0.21
C ALA A 95 -33.67 2.73 -1.11
N GLY A 96 -33.83 1.40 -1.15
CA GLY A 96 -33.59 0.58 -2.33
C GLY A 96 -32.11 0.26 -2.57
N ARG A 97 -31.23 0.44 -1.58
CA ARG A 97 -29.80 0.16 -1.70
C ARG A 97 -29.51 -1.29 -1.32
N GLY A 98 -28.70 -1.97 -2.14
CA GLY A 98 -28.20 -3.30 -1.86
C GLY A 98 -27.09 -3.28 -0.81
N TYR A 99 -27.09 -4.25 0.10
CA TYR A 99 -26.00 -4.47 1.05
C TYR A 99 -25.86 -5.94 1.44
N PHE A 100 -24.68 -6.30 1.92
CA PHE A 100 -24.38 -7.58 2.53
C PHE A 100 -24.22 -7.40 4.05
N LEU A 101 -24.45 -8.46 4.83
CA LEU A 101 -24.07 -8.47 6.23
C LEU A 101 -22.66 -9.04 6.34
N SER A 102 -21.73 -8.21 6.81
CA SER A 102 -20.31 -8.56 6.92
C SER A 102 -19.83 -8.44 8.35
N THR A 103 -18.91 -9.32 8.73
CA THR A 103 -18.08 -9.23 9.94
C THR A 103 -16.60 -9.04 9.61
N TYR A 104 -16.26 -8.95 8.32
CA TYR A 104 -14.90 -8.68 7.86
C TYR A 104 -14.49 -7.26 8.20
N ASN A 105 -13.22 -7.05 8.53
CA ASN A 105 -12.72 -5.71 8.81
C ASN A 105 -12.85 -4.80 7.57
N PRO A 106 -13.68 -3.73 7.58
CA PRO A 106 -13.77 -2.81 6.45
C PRO A 106 -12.48 -1.98 6.24
N ARG A 107 -11.55 -2.04 7.20
CA ARG A 107 -10.22 -1.43 7.13
C ARG A 107 -9.13 -2.46 6.83
N ALA A 108 -9.47 -3.68 6.44
CA ALA A 108 -8.52 -4.74 6.17
C ALA A 108 -7.47 -4.34 5.11
N GLU A 109 -6.19 -4.48 5.45
CA GLU A 109 -5.06 -4.21 4.55
C GLU A 109 -3.96 -5.27 4.59
N TRP A 110 -3.82 -6.00 5.70
CA TRP A 110 -2.72 -6.94 5.87
C TRP A 110 -3.12 -8.18 6.68
N ASP A 111 -2.50 -9.32 6.43
CA ASP A 111 -2.60 -10.55 7.24
C ASP A 111 -1.27 -10.90 7.94
N TYR A 112 -0.13 -10.45 7.40
CA TYR A 112 1.21 -10.57 7.98
C TYR A 112 2.07 -9.33 7.70
N TYR A 113 3.03 -9.03 8.59
CA TYR A 113 4.04 -7.99 8.35
C TYR A 113 5.39 -8.29 9.02
N SER A 114 6.46 -7.66 8.53
CA SER A 114 7.80 -7.65 9.11
C SER A 114 8.40 -6.24 9.15
N LEU A 115 9.22 -5.96 10.16
CA LEU A 115 9.98 -4.70 10.29
C LEU A 115 11.28 -4.68 9.47
N HIS A 116 11.47 -5.67 8.61
CA HIS A 116 12.49 -5.67 7.57
C HIS A 116 11.80 -5.94 6.25
N GLN A 117 12.37 -5.39 5.18
CA GLN A 117 11.93 -5.72 3.83
C GLN A 117 12.56 -7.03 3.37
N GLN A 118 11.76 -7.89 2.72
CA GLN A 118 12.28 -9.11 2.08
C GLN A 118 13.31 -8.81 0.99
N ASP A 119 13.16 -7.66 0.33
CA ASP A 119 14.02 -7.22 -0.77
C ASP A 119 15.19 -6.36 -0.29
N GLY A 120 15.52 -6.37 1.01
CA GLY A 120 16.62 -5.59 1.59
C GLY A 120 16.26 -4.16 2.03
N PRO A 121 17.16 -3.46 2.74
CA PRO A 121 16.89 -2.20 3.42
C PRO A 121 16.27 -1.15 2.51
N TYR A 122 15.31 -0.40 3.06
CA TYR A 122 14.51 0.55 2.30
C TYR A 122 14.99 1.99 2.40
N LEU A 123 15.71 2.34 3.47
CA LEU A 123 16.07 3.71 3.81
C LEU A 123 17.59 3.89 3.90
N LEU A 124 18.02 5.15 3.80
CA LEU A 124 19.38 5.56 4.13
C LEU A 124 19.38 6.37 5.42
N HIS A 125 20.41 6.18 6.24
CA HIS A 125 20.70 7.01 7.40
C HIS A 125 21.84 7.98 7.09
N LEU A 126 21.92 9.06 7.87
CA LEU A 126 23.03 10.02 7.78
C LEU A 126 24.36 9.33 8.12
N PRO A 127 25.48 9.67 7.45
CA PRO A 127 26.79 9.09 7.74
C PRO A 127 27.19 9.20 9.22
N GLU A 128 26.92 10.34 9.86
CA GLU A 128 27.19 10.59 11.28
C GLU A 128 26.34 9.77 12.25
N ALA A 129 25.22 9.20 11.80
CA ALA A 129 24.36 8.33 12.58
C ALA A 129 24.81 6.86 12.55
N ALA A 130 25.93 6.54 11.88
CA ALA A 130 26.44 5.17 11.80
C ALA A 130 26.66 4.56 13.20
N GLY A 131 25.97 3.44 13.45
CA GLY A 131 26.02 2.74 14.74
C GLY A 131 25.13 3.35 15.83
N ASP A 132 24.31 4.36 15.53
CA ASP A 132 23.31 4.86 16.49
C ASP A 132 22.31 3.74 16.82
N PRO A 133 22.13 3.39 18.11
CA PRO A 133 21.27 2.28 18.52
C PRO A 133 19.78 2.52 18.24
N ARG A 134 19.40 3.74 17.83
CA ARG A 134 18.03 4.09 17.44
C ARG A 134 17.69 3.72 16.01
N LEU A 135 18.69 3.42 15.18
CA LEU A 135 18.48 2.93 13.83
C LEU A 135 18.07 1.47 13.87
N LEU A 136 17.06 1.14 13.06
CA LEU A 136 16.68 -0.22 12.79
C LEU A 136 17.50 -0.73 11.60
N VAL A 137 18.42 -1.64 11.87
CA VAL A 137 19.29 -2.26 10.86
C VAL A 137 19.15 -3.76 10.97
N HIS A 138 18.79 -4.41 9.87
CA HIS A 138 18.76 -5.86 9.75
C HIS A 138 19.88 -6.31 8.81
N ASP A 139 20.82 -7.08 9.37
CA ASP A 139 21.94 -7.65 8.62
C ASP A 139 21.72 -9.15 8.33
N ASP A 140 20.59 -9.72 8.75
CA ASP A 140 20.25 -11.14 8.68
C ASP A 140 19.42 -11.51 7.44
N TYR A 141 19.74 -10.90 6.30
CA TYR A 141 19.14 -11.23 5.01
C TYR A 141 20.21 -11.59 3.96
N GLU A 142 19.88 -12.49 3.04
CA GLU A 142 20.70 -12.75 1.86
C GLU A 142 20.33 -11.71 0.78
N PRO A 143 21.24 -10.80 0.42
CA PRO A 143 20.92 -9.75 -0.54
C PRO A 143 20.70 -10.34 -1.93
N ASP A 144 19.55 -10.03 -2.52
CA ASP A 144 19.26 -10.24 -3.93
C ASP A 144 19.51 -8.93 -4.69
N PRO A 145 20.63 -8.78 -5.44
CA PRO A 145 20.95 -7.54 -6.16
C PRO A 145 19.91 -7.13 -7.21
N GLU A 146 19.04 -8.05 -7.65
CA GLU A 146 17.98 -7.73 -8.60
C GLU A 146 16.78 -7.04 -7.91
N ARG A 147 16.57 -7.34 -6.62
CA ARG A 147 15.43 -6.83 -5.82
C ARG A 147 15.83 -5.74 -4.83
N ASP A 148 17.02 -5.81 -4.26
CA ASP A 148 17.62 -4.82 -3.36
C ASP A 148 17.99 -3.56 -4.13
N ARG A 149 17.05 -2.62 -4.13
CA ARG A 149 17.17 -1.33 -4.82
C ARG A 149 18.35 -0.50 -4.33
N LEU A 150 18.77 -0.72 -3.08
CA LEU A 150 19.88 -0.01 -2.45
C LEU A 150 21.13 -0.90 -2.38
N HIS A 151 21.19 -2.00 -3.12
CA HIS A 151 22.32 -2.92 -3.09
C HIS A 151 23.64 -2.19 -3.37
N GLY A 152 24.63 -2.43 -2.49
CA GLY A 152 25.96 -1.83 -2.60
C GLY A 152 26.05 -0.35 -2.20
N LEU A 153 24.96 0.27 -1.75
CA LEU A 153 25.01 1.60 -1.14
C LEU A 153 25.42 1.50 0.35
N PRO A 154 26.17 2.49 0.87
CA PRO A 154 26.46 2.56 2.30
C PRO A 154 25.25 3.09 3.08
N HIS A 155 25.34 3.01 4.42
CA HIS A 155 24.40 3.66 5.34
C HIS A 155 22.94 3.23 5.21
N ARG A 156 22.71 1.95 4.97
CA ARG A 156 21.38 1.38 4.74
C ARG A 156 20.72 1.01 6.07
N CYS A 157 19.41 1.22 6.17
CA CYS A 157 18.60 0.86 7.34
C CYS A 157 17.14 0.62 6.94
N ASP A 158 16.36 0.07 7.87
CA ASP A 158 14.90 -0.07 7.74
C ASP A 158 14.14 1.00 8.52
N GLY A 159 14.81 1.86 9.28
CA GLY A 159 14.13 2.96 9.96
C GLY A 159 14.87 3.55 11.15
N GLY A 160 14.21 4.47 11.82
CA GLY A 160 14.71 5.19 12.98
C GLY A 160 14.11 6.59 13.08
N PRO A 161 14.58 7.41 14.04
CA PRO A 161 14.21 8.81 14.14
C PRO A 161 14.48 9.56 12.82
N ARG A 162 13.52 10.39 12.38
CA ARG A 162 13.61 11.18 11.15
C ARG A 162 14.90 11.98 11.07
N GLY A 163 15.37 12.55 12.17
CA GLY A 163 16.59 13.33 12.24
C GLY A 163 17.87 12.53 11.95
N LEU A 164 17.82 11.19 11.97
CA LEU A 164 18.94 10.32 11.60
C LEU A 164 18.85 9.79 10.17
N LEU A 165 17.73 10.01 9.46
CA LEU A 165 17.49 9.48 8.12
C LEU A 165 17.89 10.50 7.05
N ASP A 166 18.52 10.01 5.97
CA ASP A 166 18.96 10.82 4.85
C ASP A 166 18.02 10.65 3.64
N PHE A 167 16.90 11.36 3.71
CA PHE A 167 15.87 11.36 2.68
C PHE A 167 16.36 11.94 1.35
N GLU A 168 17.25 12.93 1.39
CA GLU A 168 17.77 13.54 0.17
C GLU A 168 18.79 12.62 -0.51
N ALA A 169 19.69 11.98 0.25
CA ALA A 169 20.58 10.98 -0.32
C ALA A 169 19.82 9.80 -0.92
N LEU A 170 18.69 9.39 -0.34
CA LEU A 170 17.85 8.34 -0.90
C LEU A 170 17.22 8.77 -2.24
N ARG A 171 16.68 9.99 -2.32
CA ARG A 171 16.15 10.57 -3.58
C ARG A 171 17.23 10.64 -4.66
N GLU A 172 18.43 11.11 -4.30
CA GLU A 172 19.58 11.17 -5.21
C GLU A 172 20.08 9.78 -5.62
N ALA A 173 20.07 8.80 -4.72
CA ALA A 173 20.40 7.42 -5.05
C ALA A 173 19.44 6.84 -6.09
N HIS A 174 18.12 7.00 -5.88
CA HIS A 174 17.10 6.55 -6.82
C HIS A 174 17.24 7.24 -8.18
N ALA A 175 17.44 8.56 -8.20
CA ALA A 175 17.68 9.30 -9.44
C ALA A 175 18.90 8.74 -10.20
N ARG A 176 20.02 8.50 -9.53
CA ARG A 176 21.23 7.93 -10.17
C ARG A 176 20.99 6.53 -10.70
N ILE A 177 20.28 5.68 -9.96
CA ILE A 177 19.94 4.31 -10.39
C ILE A 177 19.09 4.36 -11.66
N ILE A 178 18.06 5.21 -11.67
CA ILE A 178 17.13 5.33 -12.79
C ILE A 178 17.77 6.01 -14.00
N GLY A 179 18.64 6.98 -13.79
CA GLY A 179 19.46 7.56 -14.85
C GLY A 179 20.27 6.49 -15.59
N ARG A 180 20.97 5.62 -14.86
CA ARG A 180 21.73 4.50 -15.47
C ARG A 180 20.83 3.52 -16.22
N ARG A 181 19.72 3.08 -15.60
CA ARG A 181 18.77 2.16 -16.24
C ARG A 181 18.13 2.75 -17.50
N HIS A 182 17.89 4.06 -17.53
CA HIS A 182 17.37 4.75 -18.70
C HIS A 182 18.41 4.76 -19.83
N ASP A 183 19.65 5.11 -19.50
CA ASP A 183 20.76 5.13 -20.47
C ASP A 183 20.97 3.72 -21.08
N GLU A 184 20.92 2.67 -20.26
CA GLU A 184 20.97 1.26 -20.69
C GLU A 184 19.79 0.85 -21.57
N TRP A 185 18.58 1.24 -21.20
CA TRP A 185 17.38 0.94 -21.97
C TRP A 185 17.44 1.58 -23.37
N VAL A 186 17.75 2.88 -23.44
CA VAL A 186 17.88 3.61 -24.71
C VAL A 186 18.95 2.99 -25.60
N ALA A 187 20.08 2.57 -25.02
CA ALA A 187 21.16 1.91 -25.77
C ALA A 187 20.76 0.53 -26.30
N SER A 188 19.99 -0.25 -25.52
CA SER A 188 19.59 -1.61 -25.88
C SER A 188 18.46 -1.67 -26.93
N GLY A 189 17.60 -0.63 -26.99
CA GLY A 189 16.35 -0.69 -27.77
C GLY A 189 15.35 -1.74 -27.27
N GLY A 190 15.54 -2.23 -26.03
CA GLY A 190 14.74 -3.27 -25.42
C GLY A 190 13.33 -2.80 -25.00
N PRO A 191 12.54 -3.70 -24.41
CA PRO A 191 11.21 -3.36 -23.91
C PRO A 191 11.30 -2.26 -22.84
N GLN A 192 10.25 -1.42 -22.78
CA GLN A 192 10.14 -0.34 -21.81
C GLN A 192 10.29 -0.88 -20.38
N PRO A 193 11.27 -0.40 -19.60
CA PRO A 193 11.45 -0.79 -18.21
C PRO A 193 10.32 -0.24 -17.34
N TYR A 194 10.14 -0.88 -16.20
CA TYR A 194 9.21 -0.46 -15.17
C TYR A 194 9.92 -0.31 -13.83
N TRP A 195 9.58 0.74 -13.08
CA TRP A 195 10.10 1.02 -11.75
C TRP A 195 9.25 2.03 -11.00
N PRO A 196 8.58 1.66 -9.90
CA PRO A 196 7.10 1.71 -9.73
C PRO A 196 6.21 2.49 -10.75
N PHE A 197 6.76 3.21 -11.72
CA PHE A 197 6.18 3.85 -12.89
C PHE A 197 6.80 3.27 -14.17
N PRO A 198 6.09 3.33 -15.30
CA PRO A 198 6.66 3.01 -16.61
C PRO A 198 7.66 4.08 -17.05
N PHE A 199 8.81 3.69 -17.60
CA PHE A 199 9.81 4.64 -18.08
C PHE A 199 9.32 5.44 -19.28
N THR A 200 9.47 6.76 -19.30
CA THR A 200 9.18 7.56 -20.51
C THR A 200 10.43 7.74 -21.37
N PRO A 201 10.31 8.13 -22.65
CA PRO A 201 11.48 8.51 -23.44
C PRO A 201 12.26 9.70 -22.86
N ASP A 202 11.61 10.54 -22.05
CA ASP A 202 12.25 11.69 -21.40
C ASP A 202 13.00 11.24 -20.15
N ARG A 203 14.33 11.33 -20.22
CA ARG A 203 15.22 11.01 -19.09
C ARG A 203 14.92 11.91 -17.88
N ALA A 204 14.67 13.20 -18.09
CA ALA A 204 14.47 14.14 -16.99
C ALA A 204 13.18 13.83 -16.22
N GLU A 205 12.13 13.43 -16.94
CA GLU A 205 10.87 12.96 -16.35
C GLU A 205 11.09 11.72 -15.48
N ASN A 206 11.81 10.71 -16.00
CA ASN A 206 12.11 9.51 -15.21
C ASN A 206 12.92 9.81 -13.95
N LEU A 207 13.87 10.75 -14.01
CA LEU A 207 14.62 11.19 -12.83
C LEU A 207 13.72 11.88 -11.81
N ALA A 208 12.79 12.72 -12.26
CA ALA A 208 11.83 13.39 -11.39
C ALA A 208 10.90 12.38 -10.69
N LEU A 209 10.37 11.40 -11.45
CA LEU A 209 9.55 10.32 -10.91
C LEU A 209 10.34 9.43 -9.95
N ALA A 210 11.62 9.17 -10.23
CA ALA A 210 12.51 8.40 -9.36
C ALA A 210 12.70 9.09 -8.00
N ARG A 211 12.91 10.41 -8.01
CA ARG A 211 13.01 11.22 -6.77
C ARG A 211 11.68 11.23 -6.03
N ALA A 212 10.57 11.47 -6.72
CA ALA A 212 9.25 11.54 -6.11
C ALA A 212 8.84 10.22 -5.43
N SER A 213 9.14 9.08 -6.06
CA SER A 213 8.82 7.74 -5.57
C SER A 213 9.88 7.15 -4.61
N ALA A 214 10.94 7.88 -4.27
CA ALA A 214 12.06 7.30 -3.52
C ALA A 214 11.71 6.91 -2.09
N LEU A 215 11.05 7.80 -1.35
CA LEU A 215 10.54 7.51 -0.01
C LEU A 215 9.17 6.82 -0.07
N PRO A 216 8.18 7.35 -0.80
CA PRO A 216 6.84 6.80 -0.72
C PRO A 216 6.82 5.37 -1.25
N GLY A 217 6.61 4.42 -0.33
CA GLY A 217 6.27 3.05 -0.68
C GLY A 217 4.84 2.96 -1.20
N TYR A 218 4.25 1.78 -1.15
CA TYR A 218 2.85 1.59 -1.54
C TYR A 218 1.87 2.29 -0.60
N ALA A 219 2.16 2.27 0.71
CA ALA A 219 1.29 2.82 1.75
C ALA A 219 2.08 3.60 2.83
N LEU A 220 1.35 4.46 3.53
CA LEU A 220 1.82 5.23 4.68
C LEU A 220 0.77 5.12 5.79
N LEU A 221 1.22 4.71 6.98
CA LEU A 221 0.48 4.85 8.22
C LEU A 221 1.04 6.06 8.99
N ARG A 222 0.21 7.09 9.14
CA ARG A 222 0.59 8.34 9.82
C ARG A 222 0.53 8.21 11.34
N MET A 223 1.13 9.18 12.02
CA MET A 223 1.17 9.25 13.48
C MET A 223 -0.22 9.36 14.13
N ASP A 224 -1.23 9.89 13.42
CA ASP A 224 -2.62 9.93 13.88
C ASP A 224 -3.38 8.61 13.68
N GLY A 225 -2.74 7.60 13.09
CA GLY A 225 -3.32 6.30 12.79
C GLY A 225 -4.11 6.26 11.47
N SER A 226 -4.07 7.33 10.67
CA SER A 226 -4.64 7.34 9.32
C SER A 226 -3.75 6.57 8.34
N TRP A 227 -4.38 5.78 7.47
CA TRP A 227 -3.74 5.02 6.41
C TRP A 227 -4.03 5.68 5.06
N THR A 228 -3.01 5.84 4.25
CA THR A 228 -3.15 6.22 2.83
C THR A 228 -2.29 5.30 1.98
N ASP A 229 -2.74 5.03 0.76
CA ASP A 229 -2.01 4.22 -0.22
C ASP A 229 -2.29 4.70 -1.64
N ILE A 230 -1.53 4.16 -2.58
CA ILE A 230 -1.65 4.50 -4.01
C ILE A 230 -3.05 4.20 -4.56
N ARG A 231 -3.72 3.11 -4.13
CA ARG A 231 -5.06 2.75 -4.64
C ARG A 231 -6.11 3.77 -4.23
N ARG A 232 -6.11 4.17 -2.96
CA ARG A 232 -7.09 5.11 -2.40
C ARG A 232 -6.99 6.49 -3.03
N ARG A 233 -5.81 6.87 -3.52
CA ARG A 233 -5.60 8.17 -4.17
C ARG A 233 -5.91 8.15 -5.67
N GLY A 234 -5.75 7.01 -6.34
CA GLY A 234 -6.00 6.89 -7.79
C GLY A 234 -4.99 7.62 -8.67
N ASP A 235 -4.06 8.37 -8.08
CA ASP A 235 -2.97 9.09 -8.72
C ASP A 235 -1.69 8.92 -7.88
N SER A 236 -0.70 8.24 -8.46
CA SER A 236 0.57 7.96 -7.80
C SER A 236 1.39 9.24 -7.55
N ALA A 237 1.34 10.21 -8.46
CA ALA A 237 2.11 11.45 -8.33
C ALA A 237 1.57 12.31 -7.17
N ALA A 238 0.24 12.43 -7.05
CA ALA A 238 -0.39 13.12 -5.94
C ALA A 238 -0.08 12.45 -4.60
N TYR A 239 -0.17 11.11 -4.55
CA TYR A 239 0.19 10.35 -3.34
C TYR A 239 1.67 10.53 -2.95
N TRP A 240 2.59 10.49 -3.94
CA TRP A 240 4.01 10.68 -3.67
C TRP A 240 4.32 12.07 -3.15
N GLN A 241 3.75 13.11 -3.76
CA GLN A 241 3.94 14.49 -3.31
C GLN A 241 3.47 14.65 -1.86
N GLU A 242 2.24 14.24 -1.55
CA GLU A 242 1.68 14.34 -0.20
C GLU A 242 2.49 13.55 0.84
N THR A 243 2.99 12.37 0.46
CA THR A 243 3.81 11.54 1.35
C THR A 243 5.17 12.19 1.61
N ASN A 244 5.84 12.72 0.58
CA ASN A 244 7.10 13.44 0.75
C ASN A 244 6.91 14.66 1.65
N ASP A 245 5.89 15.49 1.38
CA ASP A 245 5.60 16.69 2.17
C ASP A 245 5.34 16.34 3.64
N HIS A 246 4.59 15.26 3.89
CA HIS A 246 4.35 14.78 5.24
C HIS A 246 5.64 14.34 5.95
N LEU A 247 6.46 13.52 5.28
CA LEU A 247 7.69 12.96 5.84
C LEU A 247 8.77 14.03 6.09
N ASP A 248 8.87 15.02 5.21
CA ASP A 248 9.81 16.13 5.37
C ASP A 248 9.41 17.10 6.49
N ALA A 249 8.11 17.20 6.79
CA ALA A 249 7.58 18.04 7.87
C ALA A 249 7.58 17.35 9.25
N LEU A 250 8.00 16.09 9.35
CA LEU A 250 8.04 15.37 10.63
C LEU A 250 9.04 15.99 11.60
N ASP A 251 8.68 15.96 12.89
CA ASP A 251 9.62 16.25 13.97
C ASP A 251 10.86 15.32 13.87
N PRO A 252 12.09 15.82 14.06
CA PRO A 252 13.30 14.99 13.98
C PRO A 252 13.29 13.75 14.90
N ASP A 253 12.57 13.80 16.01
CA ASP A 253 12.47 12.67 16.95
C ASP A 253 11.31 11.71 16.60
N ALA A 254 10.43 12.07 15.65
CA ALA A 254 9.44 11.13 15.13
C ALA A 254 10.15 9.95 14.45
N VAL A 255 9.64 8.75 14.63
CA VAL A 255 10.27 7.53 14.11
C VAL A 255 9.58 7.11 12.82
N VAL A 256 10.36 6.83 11.79
CA VAL A 256 9.90 6.30 10.50
C VAL A 256 10.45 4.89 10.33
N LEU A 257 9.56 3.92 10.16
CA LEU A 257 9.90 2.51 9.96
C LEU A 257 9.41 2.04 8.60
N ALA A 258 10.26 1.38 7.83
CA ALA A 258 9.91 0.63 6.65
C ALA A 258 9.42 -0.75 7.07
N VAL A 259 8.19 -1.07 6.68
CA VAL A 259 7.50 -2.32 7.02
C VAL A 259 7.13 -3.02 5.73
N SER A 260 7.35 -4.34 5.68
CA SER A 260 6.87 -5.18 4.59
C SER A 260 5.57 -5.82 5.03
N CYS A 261 4.48 -5.55 4.32
CA CYS A 261 3.17 -6.14 4.61
C CYS A 261 2.79 -7.16 3.53
N HIS A 262 1.93 -8.10 3.90
CA HIS A 262 1.33 -9.09 3.01
C HIS A 262 -0.20 -8.93 3.01
N SER A 263 -0.81 -9.10 1.84
CA SER A 263 -2.26 -9.13 1.61
C SER A 263 -2.65 -10.05 0.45
#